data_AF-A0A520NW45-F1
#
_entry.id   AF-A0A520NW45-F1
#
_cell.length_a   1.000
_cell.length_b   1.000
_cell.length_c   1.000
_cell.angle_alpha   90.00
_cell.angle_beta   90.00
_cell.angle_gamma   90.00
#
_symmetry.space_group_name_H-M   'P 1'
#
loop_
_entity.id
_entity.type
_entity.pdbx_description
1 polymer ?
#
loop_
_entity_poly.entity_id
_entity_poly.type
_entity_poly.pdbx_seq_one_letter_code
_entity_poly.pdbx_strand_id
1 'polypeptide(L)'
;MRNRPNAVELLDIAEQTLTSEFAPDMSKRQRYNVALIASAMGIARRELGGGISAWDGELDTLSALYGADPLETPETTLSRLNRKLAADFRAGVYDKEGTEQKAVLNLLCQDVLARMEEDNPRYEKISAPKQRNEMSRFVKRR
;
A
#
# COMPACT_ATOMS: atom_id res chain seq x y z
N MET A 1 31.21 -13.56 9.75
CA MET A 1 31.03 -12.13 9.45
C MET A 1 29.90 -12.01 8.43
N ARG A 2 28.79 -11.32 8.75
CA ARG A 2 27.72 -11.07 7.76
C ARG A 2 28.21 -9.98 6.81
N ASN A 3 28.34 -10.28 5.52
CA ASN A 3 28.65 -9.28 4.50
C ASN A 3 27.46 -8.33 4.40
N ARG A 4 27.64 -7.12 4.92
CA ARG A 4 26.78 -5.98 4.59
C ARG A 4 27.31 -5.29 3.34
N PRO A 5 26.43 -4.69 2.54
CA PRO A 5 24.97 -4.67 2.70
C PRO A 5 24.31 -6.02 2.34
N ASN A 6 23.24 -6.37 3.05
CA ASN A 6 22.40 -7.52 2.71
C ASN A 6 21.42 -7.18 1.57
N ALA A 7 20.70 -8.18 1.03
CA ALA A 7 19.82 -7.98 -0.13
C ALA A 7 18.72 -6.92 0.09
N VAL A 8 18.15 -6.85 1.30
CA VAL A 8 17.16 -5.82 1.67
C VAL A 8 17.82 -4.44 1.70
N GLU A 9 18.97 -4.32 2.35
CA GLU A 9 19.73 -3.07 2.43
C GLU A 9 20.16 -2.57 1.03
N LEU A 10 20.46 -3.47 0.09
CA LEU A 10 20.76 -3.12 -1.30
C LEU A 10 19.53 -2.60 -2.06
N LEU A 11 18.35 -3.19 -1.84
CA LEU A 11 17.11 -2.71 -2.44
C LEU A 11 16.74 -1.32 -1.90
N ASP A 12 16.92 -1.08 -0.60
CA ASP A 12 16.69 0.24 0.03
C ASP A 12 17.55 1.33 -0.59
N ILE A 13 18.86 1.06 -0.72
CA ILE A 13 19.81 2.01 -1.32
C ILE A 13 19.41 2.32 -2.77
N ALA A 14 19.10 1.29 -3.56
CA ALA A 14 18.78 1.47 -4.96
C ALA A 14 17.44 2.22 -5.15
N GLU A 15 16.42 1.95 -4.34
CA GLU A 15 15.14 2.65 -4.40
C GLU A 15 15.29 4.12 -3.98
N GLN A 16 15.98 4.36 -2.86
CA GLN A 16 16.18 5.72 -2.35
C GLN A 16 16.96 6.57 -3.34
N THR A 17 18.01 6.01 -3.94
CA THR A 17 18.78 6.67 -4.99
C THR A 17 17.88 7.01 -6.19
N LEU A 18 17.11 6.03 -6.69
CA LEU A 18 16.26 6.22 -7.87
C LEU A 18 15.14 7.25 -7.65
N THR A 19 14.51 7.24 -6.48
CA THR A 19 13.37 8.11 -6.17
C THR A 19 13.79 9.51 -5.72
N SER A 20 14.88 9.65 -4.97
CA SER A 20 15.30 10.92 -4.37
C SER A 20 16.27 11.69 -5.25
N GLU A 21 17.15 11.01 -5.99
CA GLU A 21 18.20 11.66 -6.79
C GLU A 21 17.82 11.73 -8.27
N PHE A 22 17.16 10.69 -8.81
CA PHE A 22 16.91 10.61 -10.26
C PHE A 22 15.50 11.04 -10.68
N ALA A 23 14.45 10.67 -9.92
CA ALA A 23 13.07 10.98 -10.29
C ALA A 23 12.73 12.48 -10.43
N PRO A 24 13.29 13.41 -9.62
CA PRO A 24 12.94 14.83 -9.71
C PRO A 24 13.24 15.47 -11.07
N ASP A 25 14.34 15.08 -11.70
CA ASP A 25 14.82 15.66 -12.96
C ASP A 25 14.26 14.97 -14.21
N MET A 26 13.45 13.93 -14.03
CA MET A 26 12.92 13.10 -15.11
C MET A 26 11.62 13.66 -15.70
N SER A 27 11.36 13.35 -16.97
CA SER A 27 10.07 13.65 -17.61
C SER A 27 8.90 12.89 -16.95
N LYS A 28 7.65 13.32 -17.19
CA LYS A 28 6.45 12.63 -16.65
C LYS A 28 6.42 11.13 -16.96
N ARG A 29 6.78 10.73 -18.17
CA ARG A 29 6.80 9.32 -18.59
C ARG A 29 7.88 8.52 -17.85
N GLN A 30 9.05 9.12 -17.63
CA GLN A 30 10.14 8.48 -16.90
C GLN A 30 9.82 8.36 -15.40
N ARG A 31 9.14 9.35 -14.80
CA ARG A 31 8.67 9.25 -13.41
C ARG A 31 7.67 8.12 -13.19
N TYR A 32 6.80 7.87 -14.16
CA TYR A 32 5.92 6.69 -14.13
C TYR A 32 6.73 5.38 -14.11
N ASN A 33 7.75 5.27 -14.97
CA ASN A 33 8.62 4.09 -14.99
C ASN A 33 9.41 3.94 -13.68
N VAL A 34 9.86 5.03 -13.07
CA VAL A 34 10.52 5.01 -11.75
C VAL A 34 9.57 4.51 -10.67
N ALA A 35 8.32 4.98 -10.66
CA ALA A 35 7.31 4.50 -9.72
C ALA A 35 7.04 2.99 -9.90
N LEU A 36 7.01 2.51 -11.16
CA LEU A 36 6.87 1.08 -11.45
C LEU A 36 8.05 0.26 -10.92
N ILE A 37 9.29 0.76 -11.09
CA ILE A 37 10.50 0.09 -10.61
C ILE A 37 10.54 0.08 -9.08
N ALA A 38 10.24 1.20 -8.42
CA ALA A 38 10.17 1.29 -6.96
C ALA A 38 9.18 0.28 -6.38
N SER A 39 7.97 0.22 -6.96
CA SER A 39 6.96 -0.77 -6.56
C SER A 39 7.45 -2.22 -6.72
N ALA A 40 8.16 -2.55 -7.81
CA ALA A 40 8.74 -3.87 -7.99
C ALA A 40 9.84 -4.20 -6.95
N MET A 41 10.61 -3.20 -6.53
CA MET A 41 11.63 -3.34 -5.50
C MET A 41 11.02 -3.53 -4.11
N GLY A 42 9.93 -2.82 -3.79
CA GLY A 42 9.12 -3.05 -2.58
C GLY A 42 8.56 -4.47 -2.51
N ILE A 43 8.07 -5.02 -3.65
CA ILE A 43 7.65 -6.43 -3.74
C ILE A 43 8.82 -7.38 -3.44
N ALA A 44 9.98 -7.17 -4.07
CA ALA A 44 11.15 -8.03 -3.83
C ALA A 44 11.64 -7.97 -2.38
N ARG A 45 11.58 -6.79 -1.74
CA ARG A 45 11.92 -6.61 -0.32
C ARG A 45 11.01 -7.45 0.58
N ARG A 46 9.70 -7.44 0.28
CA ARG A 46 8.68 -8.22 1.01
C ARG A 46 8.92 -9.72 0.90
N GLU A 47 9.18 -10.22 -0.30
CA GLU A 47 9.48 -11.64 -0.53
C GLU A 47 10.74 -12.07 0.24
N LEU A 48 11.78 -11.23 0.26
CA LEU A 48 12.99 -11.47 1.04
C LEU A 48 12.75 -11.44 2.55
N GLY A 49 11.74 -10.70 3.02
CA GLY A 49 11.29 -10.65 4.41
C GLY A 49 10.34 -11.77 4.83
N GLY A 50 9.90 -12.63 3.90
CA GLY A 50 8.89 -13.67 4.17
C GLY A 50 7.47 -13.12 4.30
N GLY A 51 7.21 -11.87 3.89
CA GLY A 51 5.90 -11.25 3.93
C GLY A 51 5.00 -11.81 2.85
N ILE A 52 3.99 -12.58 3.25
CA ILE A 52 3.00 -13.17 2.34
C ILE A 52 1.98 -12.11 1.89
N SER A 53 1.80 -11.06 2.68
CA SER A 53 0.76 -10.04 2.54
C SER A 53 1.32 -8.62 2.48
N ALA A 54 0.56 -7.71 1.87
CA ALA A 54 0.87 -6.29 1.80
C ALA A 54 0.82 -5.58 3.16
N TRP A 55 -0.01 -6.05 4.09
CA TRP A 55 -0.15 -5.49 5.45
C TRP A 55 -0.85 -6.48 6.39
N ASP A 56 -0.66 -6.28 7.69
CA ASP A 56 -1.25 -7.12 8.74
C ASP A 56 -2.79 -7.05 8.74
N GLY A 57 -3.44 -8.05 8.14
CA GLY A 57 -4.90 -8.18 8.07
C GLY A 57 -5.50 -8.17 6.67
N GLU A 58 -4.68 -8.08 5.61
CA GLU A 58 -5.15 -8.16 4.22
C GLU A 58 -5.88 -9.49 3.95
N LEU A 59 -5.28 -10.61 4.38
CA LEU A 59 -5.85 -11.94 4.20
C LEU A 59 -7.19 -12.06 4.91
N ASP A 60 -7.29 -11.59 6.16
CA ASP A 60 -8.53 -11.65 6.93
C ASP A 60 -9.63 -10.80 6.29
N THR A 61 -9.26 -9.61 5.81
CA THR A 61 -10.21 -8.68 5.17
C THR A 61 -10.70 -9.22 3.82
N LEU A 62 -9.81 -9.76 3.01
CA LEU A 62 -10.17 -10.41 1.74
C LEU A 62 -10.99 -11.68 1.97
N SER A 63 -10.66 -12.45 3.00
CA SER A 63 -11.39 -13.66 3.38
C SER A 63 -12.80 -13.34 3.89
N ALA A 64 -12.99 -12.22 4.59
CA ALA A 64 -14.32 -11.75 4.98
C ALA A 64 -15.17 -11.35 3.76
N LEU A 65 -14.55 -10.81 2.69
CA LEU A 65 -15.25 -10.35 1.50
C LEU A 65 -15.64 -11.49 0.54
N TYR A 66 -14.79 -12.52 0.43
CA TYR A 66 -14.91 -13.55 -0.62
C TYR A 66 -14.92 -14.99 -0.11
N GLY A 67 -14.72 -15.18 1.20
CA GLY A 67 -14.52 -16.48 1.82
C GLY A 67 -13.09 -17.01 1.68
N ALA A 68 -12.62 -17.68 2.73
CA ALA A 68 -11.41 -18.49 2.69
C ALA A 68 -11.78 -19.97 2.47
N ASP A 69 -10.94 -20.69 1.74
CA ASP A 69 -10.97 -22.15 1.72
C ASP A 69 -10.02 -22.66 2.80
N PRO A 70 -10.48 -23.42 3.80
CA PRO A 70 -9.63 -23.92 4.88
C PRO A 70 -8.57 -24.94 4.42
N LEU A 71 -8.66 -25.44 3.18
CA LEU A 71 -7.67 -26.35 2.59
C LEU A 71 -6.54 -25.63 1.86
N GLU A 72 -6.68 -24.32 1.60
CA GLU A 72 -5.67 -23.51 0.92
C GLU A 72 -4.64 -22.97 1.92
N THR A 73 -3.38 -22.90 1.50
CA THR A 73 -2.35 -22.16 2.24
C THR A 73 -2.68 -20.66 2.25
N PRO A 74 -2.21 -19.88 3.25
CA PRO A 74 -2.39 -18.42 3.29
C PRO A 74 -1.95 -17.72 2.00
N GLU A 75 -0.83 -18.14 1.41
CA GLU A 75 -0.25 -17.61 0.17
C GLU A 75 -1.17 -17.85 -1.03
N THR A 76 -1.67 -19.09 -1.16
CA THR A 76 -2.57 -19.47 -2.26
C THR A 76 -3.92 -18.79 -2.12
N THR A 77 -4.44 -18.71 -0.88
CA THR A 77 -5.68 -18.02 -0.56
C THR A 77 -5.57 -16.56 -0.94
N LEU A 78 -4.53 -15.87 -0.46
CA LEU A 78 -4.32 -14.45 -0.74
C LEU A 78 -4.18 -14.18 -2.24
N SER A 79 -3.40 -14.98 -2.95
CA SER A 79 -3.22 -14.85 -4.41
C SER A 79 -4.54 -15.02 -5.18
N ARG A 80 -5.36 -16.01 -4.79
CA ARG A 80 -6.68 -16.24 -5.40
C ARG A 80 -7.63 -15.09 -5.13
N LEU A 81 -7.69 -14.62 -3.88
CA LEU A 81 -8.57 -13.54 -3.45
C LEU A 81 -8.21 -12.21 -4.10
N ASN A 82 -6.92 -11.86 -4.17
CA ASN A 82 -6.45 -10.68 -4.89
C ASN A 82 -6.79 -10.74 -6.38
N ARG A 83 -6.67 -11.91 -7.02
CA ARG A 83 -7.07 -12.09 -8.42
C ARG A 83 -8.57 -11.88 -8.62
N LYS A 84 -9.39 -12.38 -7.70
CA LYS A 84 -10.85 -12.18 -7.72
C LYS A 84 -11.21 -10.70 -7.55
N LEU A 85 -10.60 -10.02 -6.57
CA LEU A 85 -10.78 -8.60 -6.36
C LEU A 85 -10.48 -7.78 -7.63
N ALA A 86 -9.34 -8.04 -8.26
CA ALA A 86 -8.96 -7.37 -9.50
C ALA A 86 -9.91 -7.65 -10.67
N ALA A 87 -10.50 -8.85 -10.73
CA ALA A 87 -11.50 -9.18 -11.74
C ALA A 87 -12.82 -8.44 -11.50
N ASP A 88 -13.31 -8.41 -10.27
CA ASP A 88 -14.56 -7.74 -9.88
C ASP A 88 -14.45 -6.21 -10.09
N PHE A 89 -13.27 -5.61 -9.82
CA PHE A 89 -12.99 -4.22 -10.18
C PHE A 89 -13.10 -3.96 -11.67
N ARG A 90 -12.44 -4.77 -12.51
CA ARG A 90 -12.48 -4.59 -13.96
C ARG A 90 -13.88 -4.81 -14.55
N ALA A 91 -14.72 -5.59 -13.87
CA ALA A 91 -16.10 -5.82 -14.23
C ALA A 91 -17.06 -4.72 -13.75
N GLY A 92 -16.58 -3.71 -13.00
CA GLY A 92 -17.40 -2.60 -12.51
C GLY A 92 -18.36 -3.01 -11.38
N VAL A 93 -18.08 -4.12 -10.68
CA VAL A 93 -18.94 -4.62 -9.58
C VAL A 93 -19.09 -3.56 -8.48
N TYR A 94 -18.05 -2.77 -8.26
CA TYR A 94 -17.99 -1.73 -7.23
C TYR A 94 -18.24 -0.31 -7.76
N ASP A 95 -18.76 -0.15 -8.98
CA ASP A 95 -19.01 1.18 -9.56
C ASP A 95 -20.25 1.86 -8.97
N LYS A 96 -21.17 1.07 -8.38
CA LYS A 96 -22.35 1.59 -7.70
C LYS A 96 -22.04 1.99 -6.27
N GLU A 97 -22.54 3.16 -5.88
CA GLU A 97 -22.43 3.63 -4.50
C GLU A 97 -23.14 2.67 -3.54
N GLY A 98 -22.40 2.21 -2.52
CA GLY A 98 -22.89 1.23 -1.57
C GLY A 98 -21.91 0.93 -0.44
N THR A 99 -22.35 0.11 0.51
CA THR A 99 -21.52 -0.36 1.63
C THR A 99 -20.34 -1.20 1.17
N GLU A 100 -20.54 -2.04 0.15
CA GLU A 100 -19.49 -2.89 -0.44
C GLU A 100 -18.42 -2.06 -1.15
N GLN A 101 -18.83 -1.05 -1.93
CA GLN A 101 -17.89 -0.11 -2.56
C GLN A 101 -17.02 0.59 -1.51
N LYS A 102 -17.61 1.06 -0.40
CA LYS A 102 -16.86 1.71 0.68
C LYS A 102 -15.88 0.77 1.37
N ALA A 103 -16.28 -0.48 1.62
CA ALA A 103 -15.41 -1.48 2.25
C ALA A 103 -14.20 -1.80 1.36
N VAL A 104 -14.45 -1.96 0.06
CA VAL A 104 -13.41 -2.26 -0.93
C VAL A 104 -12.49 -1.06 -1.20
N LEU A 105 -13.01 0.17 -1.21
CA LEU A 105 -12.18 1.37 -1.28
C LEU A 105 -11.30 1.53 -0.04
N ASN A 106 -11.81 1.23 1.16
CA ASN A 106 -11.01 1.27 2.38
C ASN A 106 -9.88 0.22 2.33
N LEU A 107 -10.18 -1.01 1.89
CA LEU A 107 -9.19 -2.05 1.66
C LEU A 107 -8.08 -1.56 0.71
N LEU A 108 -8.44 -0.98 -0.44
CA LEU A 108 -7.46 -0.42 -1.38
C LEU A 108 -6.65 0.73 -0.76
N CYS A 109 -7.27 1.60 0.03
CA CYS A 109 -6.56 2.67 0.71
C CYS A 109 -5.54 2.12 1.71
N GLN A 110 -5.88 1.08 2.48
CA GLN A 110 -4.93 0.43 3.39
C GLN A 110 -3.77 -0.22 2.63
N ASP A 111 -4.05 -0.93 1.53
CA ASP A 111 -3.01 -1.53 0.68
C ASP A 111 -2.08 -0.48 0.08
N VAL A 112 -2.63 0.63 -0.42
CA VAL A 112 -1.83 1.75 -0.93
C VAL A 112 -1.00 2.41 0.17
N LEU A 113 -1.58 2.65 1.36
CA LEU A 113 -0.86 3.26 2.48
C LEU A 113 0.28 2.37 2.97
N ALA A 114 0.05 1.07 3.11
CA ALA A 114 1.08 0.11 3.49
C ALA A 114 2.24 0.11 2.48
N ARG A 115 1.93 0.07 1.18
CA ARG A 115 2.95 0.19 0.12
C ARG A 115 3.66 1.55 0.15
N MET A 116 2.96 2.64 0.48
CA MET A 116 3.58 3.95 0.60
C MET A 116 4.49 4.08 1.83
N GLU A 117 4.18 3.41 2.94
CA GLU A 117 5.08 3.32 4.10
C GLU A 117 6.34 2.52 3.76
N GLU A 118 6.20 1.44 2.98
CA GLU A 118 7.31 0.65 2.47
C GLU A 118 8.20 1.43 1.48
N ASP A 119 7.58 2.16 0.55
CA ASP A 119 8.28 2.87 -0.53
C ASP A 119 8.80 4.26 -0.08
N ASN A 120 8.19 4.86 0.96
CA ASN A 120 8.57 6.20 1.44
C ASN A 120 8.16 6.45 2.92
N PRO A 121 9.05 6.19 3.90
CA PRO A 121 8.77 6.44 5.31
C PRO A 121 8.54 7.93 5.68
N ARG A 122 8.65 8.88 4.73
CA ARG A 122 8.30 10.30 4.98
C ARG A 122 6.82 10.62 4.74
N TYR A 123 6.01 9.71 4.21
CA TYR A 123 4.63 9.99 3.83
C TYR A 123 3.68 10.23 5.02
N GLU A 124 3.96 9.63 6.19
CA GLU A 124 3.22 9.92 7.43
C GLU A 124 3.22 11.42 7.80
N LYS A 125 4.26 12.18 7.43
CA LYS A 125 4.37 13.60 7.78
C LYS A 125 3.48 14.52 6.96
N ILE A 126 2.91 14.05 5.84
CA ILE A 126 2.09 14.88 4.93
C ILE A 126 0.59 14.58 5.10
N SER A 127 0.24 13.36 5.50
CA SER A 127 -1.15 12.89 5.54
C SER A 127 -1.83 12.99 6.91
N ALA A 128 -1.13 13.39 7.98
CA ALA A 128 -1.78 13.68 9.25
C ALA A 128 -2.83 14.80 9.04
N PRO A 129 -4.14 14.54 9.17
CA PRO A 129 -5.12 15.60 9.08
C PRO A 129 -4.82 16.56 10.23
N LYS A 130 -4.55 17.83 9.89
CA LYS A 130 -4.60 18.93 10.86
C LYS A 130 -5.94 18.82 11.56
N GLN A 131 -5.93 18.35 12.81
CA GLN A 131 -7.07 18.47 13.69
C GLN A 131 -7.47 19.95 13.66
N ARG A 132 -8.57 20.26 12.96
CA ARG A 132 -9.23 21.55 13.07
C ARG A 132 -9.70 21.64 14.51
N ASN A 133 -8.91 22.32 15.31
CA ASN A 133 -9.27 22.70 16.66
C ASN A 133 -10.31 23.84 16.55
N GLU A 134 -11.51 23.53 16.08
CA GLU A 134 -12.69 24.39 16.14
C GLU A 134 -13.37 24.20 17.50
N MET A 135 -12.71 24.56 18.60
CA MET A 135 -13.34 24.60 19.92
C MET A 135 -12.67 25.63 20.84
N SER A 136 -12.62 26.89 20.41
CA SER A 136 -12.40 28.05 21.31
C SER A 136 -12.67 29.40 20.64
N ARG A 137 -13.91 29.65 20.21
CA ARG A 137 -14.42 31.03 19.98
C ARG A 137 -15.89 31.26 20.36
N PHE A 138 -16.45 30.40 21.21
CA PHE A 138 -17.65 30.77 21.98
C PHE A 138 -17.25 30.90 23.44
N VAL A 139 -17.13 32.16 23.89
CA VAL A 139 -17.25 32.70 25.26
C VAL A 139 -16.29 33.89 25.39
N LYS A 140 -16.74 35.05 24.88
CA LYS A 140 -16.61 36.37 25.52
C LYS A 140 -17.05 37.45 24.54
N ARG A 141 -18.29 37.91 24.72
CA ARG A 141 -18.69 39.33 24.64
C ARG A 141 -20.07 39.41 25.29
N ARG A 142 -20.04 39.58 26.61
CA ARG A 142 -20.97 40.52 27.25
C ARG A 142 -20.51 41.92 26.89
#